data_AF-A0A9E5LR94-F1
#
_entry.id   AF-A0A9E5LR94-F1
#
_cell.length_a   1.000
_cell.length_b   1.000
_cell.length_c   1.000
_cell.angle_alpha   90.00
_cell.angle_beta   90.00
_cell.angle_gamma   90.00
#
_symmetry.space_group_name_H-M   'P 1'
#
loop_
_entity.id
_entity.type
_entity.pdbx_description
1 polymer ?
#
loop_
_entity_poly.entity_id
_entity_poly.type
_entity_poly.pdbx_seq_one_letter_code
_entity_poly.pdbx_strand_id
1 'polypeptide(L)'
;MANVQMTHHDVLPYLRQFLQSSAKFVADTRILAKGDVFLAYSVGHGKALRDGRIYIAQALSQGAAFVLYEPHLQGAQGFNWESELDERCIAVPDLASHAGWLSAQWFGNPSEVIPVIGVTGTNGKTSVTQWLAHSLSEKAGVIGTLGCGFINRLQGLGYTTPDAPRLQMEMASLKA
;
A
#
# COMPACT_ATOMS: atom_id res chain seq x y z
N MET A 1 9.92 -14.92 -21.41
CA MET A 1 11.09 -14.73 -20.51
C MET A 1 10.63 -15.19 -19.13
N ALA A 2 11.49 -15.78 -18.30
CA ALA A 2 11.04 -16.34 -17.02
C ALA A 2 10.62 -15.21 -16.07
N ASN A 3 9.42 -15.29 -15.50
CA ASN A 3 8.97 -14.34 -14.48
C ASN A 3 9.90 -14.41 -13.27
N VAL A 4 10.41 -13.26 -12.86
CA VAL A 4 11.27 -13.18 -11.68
C VAL A 4 10.38 -13.31 -10.45
N GLN A 5 10.53 -14.42 -9.72
CA GLN A 5 9.87 -14.64 -8.45
C GLN A 5 10.83 -14.32 -7.31
N MET A 6 10.36 -13.54 -6.33
CA MET A 6 11.14 -13.15 -5.15
C MET A 6 10.30 -13.32 -3.89
N THR A 7 10.97 -13.57 -2.77
CA THR A 7 10.31 -13.47 -1.46
C THR A 7 10.09 -12.00 -1.09
N HIS A 8 9.21 -11.75 -0.13
CA HIS A 8 9.02 -10.40 0.42
C HIS A 8 10.30 -9.84 1.08
N HIS A 9 11.20 -10.70 1.57
CA HIS A 9 12.49 -10.28 2.14
C HIS A 9 13.50 -9.87 1.05
N ASP A 10 13.52 -10.58 -0.08
CA ASP A 10 14.51 -10.34 -1.15
C ASP A 10 14.13 -9.16 -2.05
N VAL A 11 12.83 -8.92 -2.21
CA VAL A 11 12.34 -7.88 -3.12
C VAL A 11 12.71 -6.47 -2.67
N LEU A 12 12.78 -6.20 -1.36
CA LEU A 12 13.11 -4.86 -0.85
C LEU A 12 14.56 -4.45 -1.15
N PRO A 13 15.61 -5.24 -0.81
CA PRO A 13 16.97 -4.95 -1.23
C PRO A 13 17.13 -4.85 -2.74
N TYR A 14 16.38 -5.66 -3.50
CA TYR A 14 16.37 -5.58 -4.96
C TYR A 14 15.85 -4.22 -5.44
N LEU A 15 14.64 -3.81 -5.01
CA LEU A 15 14.05 -2.53 -5.41
C LEU A 15 14.91 -1.32 -5.01
N ARG A 16 15.58 -1.36 -3.85
CA ARG A 16 16.47 -0.28 -3.38
C ARG A 16 17.70 -0.06 -4.28
N GLN A 17 18.07 -1.01 -5.14
CA GLN A 17 19.16 -0.83 -6.10
C GLN A 17 18.74 0.05 -7.29
N PHE A 18 17.45 0.12 -7.60
CA PHE A 18 16.93 0.78 -8.80
C PHE A 18 16.09 2.02 -8.52
N LEU A 19 15.49 2.10 -7.32
CA LEU A 19 14.53 3.14 -6.98
C LEU A 19 15.10 4.19 -6.04
N GLN A 20 14.63 5.41 -6.22
CA GLN A 20 14.84 6.49 -5.26
C GLN A 20 14.06 6.20 -3.98
N SER A 21 14.57 6.66 -2.84
CA SER A 21 13.89 6.53 -1.54
C SER A 21 12.54 7.26 -1.47
N SER A 22 12.26 8.16 -2.42
CA SER A 22 11.00 8.89 -2.54
C SER A 22 9.91 8.11 -3.31
N ALA A 23 10.23 7.00 -3.96
CA ALA A 23 9.25 6.18 -4.66
C ALA A 23 8.20 5.65 -3.66
N LYS A 24 6.93 5.62 -4.06
CA LYS A 24 5.83 5.17 -3.21
C LYS A 24 5.41 3.76 -3.59
N PHE A 25 4.89 3.03 -2.60
CA PHE A 25 4.19 1.77 -2.80
C PHE A 25 2.69 2.07 -2.86
N VAL A 26 2.04 1.72 -3.96
CA VAL A 26 0.64 2.05 -4.22
C VAL A 26 -0.13 0.83 -4.71
N ALA A 27 -1.35 0.63 -4.22
CA ALA A 27 -2.26 -0.44 -4.68
C ALA A 27 -3.41 0.09 -5.55
N ASP A 28 -3.36 1.36 -5.96
CA ASP A 28 -4.38 2.04 -6.77
C ASP A 28 -3.73 2.88 -7.87
N THR A 29 -3.99 2.53 -9.13
CA THR A 29 -3.46 3.21 -10.32
C THR A 29 -3.98 4.64 -10.50
N ARG A 30 -5.04 5.05 -9.80
CA ARG A 30 -5.57 6.42 -9.87
C ARG A 30 -4.65 7.44 -9.19
N ILE A 31 -3.80 6.99 -8.28
CA ILE A 31 -2.87 7.82 -7.51
C ILE A 31 -1.40 7.50 -7.80
N LEU A 32 -1.14 6.54 -8.69
CA LEU A 32 0.20 6.10 -9.07
C LEU A 32 0.91 7.21 -9.85
N ALA A 33 2.13 7.54 -9.43
CA ALA A 33 3.01 8.43 -10.17
C ALA A 33 4.11 7.64 -10.89
N LYS A 34 4.68 8.25 -11.93
CA LYS A 34 5.86 7.70 -12.62
C LYS A 34 6.98 7.48 -11.60
N GLY A 35 7.56 6.28 -11.60
CA GLY A 35 8.62 5.91 -10.67
C GLY A 35 8.15 5.17 -9.41
N ASP A 36 6.84 5.13 -9.15
CA ASP A 36 6.28 4.38 -8.02
C ASP A 36 6.25 2.86 -8.31
N VAL A 37 6.05 2.09 -7.24
CA VAL A 37 5.86 0.64 -7.29
C VAL A 37 4.38 0.33 -7.11
N PHE A 38 3.80 -0.38 -8.09
CA PHE A 38 2.43 -0.86 -7.99
C PHE A 38 2.38 -2.22 -7.31
N LEU A 39 1.50 -2.39 -6.33
CA LEU A 39 1.27 -3.66 -5.65
C LEU A 39 -0.07 -4.24 -6.12
N ALA A 40 0.02 -5.33 -6.88
CA ALA A 40 -1.08 -5.99 -7.56
C ALA A 40 -1.45 -7.30 -6.85
N TYR A 41 -2.40 -7.22 -5.92
CA TYR A 41 -2.89 -8.37 -5.15
C TYR A 41 -4.41 -8.29 -4.98
N SER A 42 -5.02 -9.41 -4.56
CA SER A 42 -6.45 -9.44 -4.27
C SER A 42 -6.72 -9.09 -2.80
N VAL A 43 -7.75 -8.30 -2.55
CA VAL A 43 -8.21 -7.96 -1.19
C VAL A 43 -9.72 -8.13 -1.05
N GLY A 44 -10.13 -8.49 0.16
CA GLY A 44 -11.54 -8.71 0.50
C GLY A 44 -12.06 -10.08 0.05
N HIS A 45 -13.34 -10.32 0.31
CA HIS A 45 -14.01 -11.59 0.00
C HIS A 45 -15.41 -11.34 -0.54
N GLY A 46 -15.95 -12.31 -1.30
CA GLY A 46 -17.29 -12.24 -1.86
C GLY A 46 -17.51 -10.99 -2.72
N LYS A 47 -18.60 -10.25 -2.45
CA LYS A 47 -18.96 -9.04 -3.22
C LYS A 47 -18.01 -7.86 -3.00
N ALA A 48 -17.15 -7.91 -1.98
CA ALA A 48 -16.16 -6.87 -1.70
C ALA A 48 -14.77 -7.20 -2.27
N LEU A 49 -14.62 -8.32 -3.01
CA LEU A 49 -13.37 -8.70 -3.64
C LEU A 49 -12.94 -7.63 -4.64
N ARG A 50 -11.69 -7.17 -4.52
CA ARG A 50 -11.03 -6.31 -5.48
C ARG A 50 -9.71 -6.96 -5.85
N ASP A 51 -9.50 -7.18 -7.14
CA ASP A 51 -8.26 -7.76 -7.65
C ASP A 51 -7.43 -6.68 -8.35
N GLY A 52 -6.28 -6.31 -7.76
CA GLY A 52 -5.37 -5.32 -8.34
C GLY A 52 -4.65 -5.81 -9.60
N ARG A 53 -4.60 -7.12 -9.84
CA ARG A 53 -3.84 -7.73 -10.95
C ARG A 53 -4.39 -7.36 -12.32
N ILE A 54 -5.69 -7.04 -12.41
CA ILE A 54 -6.30 -6.57 -13.67
C ILE A 54 -5.76 -5.20 -14.12
N TYR A 55 -5.12 -4.44 -13.22
CA TYR A 55 -4.59 -3.10 -13.50
C TYR A 55 -3.08 -3.07 -13.78
N ILE A 56 -2.41 -4.22 -13.88
CA ILE A 56 -0.96 -4.30 -14.13
C ILE A 56 -0.56 -3.56 -15.41
N ALA A 57 -1.26 -3.82 -16.51
CA ALA A 57 -1.00 -3.15 -17.79
C ALA A 57 -1.17 -1.62 -17.70
N GLN A 58 -2.15 -1.16 -16.92
CA GLN A 58 -2.37 0.26 -16.67
C GLN A 58 -1.26 0.88 -15.82
N ALA A 59 -0.81 0.19 -14.77
CA ALA A 59 0.29 0.68 -13.94
C ALA A 59 1.58 0.84 -14.75
N LEU A 60 1.90 -0.14 -15.60
CA LEU A 60 3.05 -0.09 -16.49
C LEU A 60 2.96 1.08 -17.48
N SER A 61 1.78 1.33 -18.07
CA SER A 61 1.58 2.43 -19.02
C SER A 61 1.63 3.82 -18.37
N GLN A 62 1.28 3.92 -17.09
CA GLN A 62 1.44 5.13 -16.27
C GLN A 62 2.90 5.36 -15.81
N GLY A 63 3.80 4.42 -16.08
CA GLY A 63 5.22 4.55 -15.76
C GLY A 63 5.58 4.05 -14.36
N ALA A 64 4.85 3.07 -13.83
CA ALA A 64 5.33 2.30 -12.68
C ALA A 64 6.74 1.77 -12.96
N ALA A 65 7.64 1.96 -12.00
CA ALA A 65 9.01 1.48 -12.13
C ALA A 65 9.08 -0.04 -11.96
N PHE A 66 8.30 -0.56 -11.02
CA PHE A 66 8.09 -2.00 -10.82
C PHE A 66 6.63 -2.29 -10.49
N VAL A 67 6.22 -3.52 -10.76
CA VAL A 67 4.95 -4.09 -10.32
C VAL A 67 5.26 -5.32 -9.49
N LEU A 68 4.86 -5.30 -8.21
CA LEU A 68 4.85 -6.52 -7.40
C LEU A 68 3.48 -7.16 -7.55
N TYR A 69 3.41 -8.42 -7.93
CA TYR A 69 2.13 -9.10 -8.09
C TYR A 69 2.05 -10.41 -7.31
N GLU A 70 0.85 -10.74 -6.84
CA GLU A 70 0.57 -12.02 -6.21
C GLU A 70 0.33 -13.08 -7.30
N PRO A 71 1.24 -14.07 -7.46
CA PRO A 71 1.08 -15.10 -8.47
C PRO A 71 -0.12 -15.98 -8.15
N HIS A 72 -0.70 -16.61 -9.17
CA HIS A 72 -1.71 -17.64 -8.96
C HIS A 72 -1.12 -18.83 -8.18
N LEU A 73 -1.94 -19.44 -7.33
CA LEU A 73 -1.54 -20.67 -6.64
C LEU A 73 -1.21 -21.75 -7.67
N GLN A 74 -0.12 -22.48 -7.43
CA GLN A 74 0.28 -23.59 -8.29
C GLN A 74 -0.89 -24.57 -8.46
N GLY A 75 -1.26 -24.86 -9.72
CA GLY A 75 -2.38 -25.75 -10.05
C GLY A 75 -3.73 -25.07 -10.28
N ALA A 76 -3.81 -23.74 -10.18
CA ALA A 76 -4.98 -23.00 -10.65
C ALA A 76 -5.14 -23.19 -12.17
N GLN A 77 -6.25 -23.79 -12.58
CA GLN A 77 -6.58 -24.00 -14.00
C GLN A 77 -6.94 -22.64 -14.62
N GLY A 78 -6.12 -22.13 -15.53
CA GLY A 78 -6.33 -20.85 -16.19
C GLY A 78 -5.21 -20.45 -17.15
N PHE A 79 -5.48 -19.46 -18.01
CA PHE A 79 -4.52 -18.89 -18.95
C PHE A 79 -3.33 -18.29 -18.18
N ASN A 80 -2.10 -18.70 -18.51
CA ASN A 80 -0.88 -18.24 -17.83
C ASN A 80 -0.45 -16.85 -18.35
N TRP A 81 -1.30 -15.83 -18.09
CA TRP A 81 -1.02 -14.43 -18.43
C TRP A 81 0.28 -13.93 -17.81
N GLU A 82 0.74 -14.59 -16.74
CA GLU A 82 1.98 -14.25 -16.08
C GLU A 82 3.17 -14.38 -17.04
N SER A 83 3.17 -15.37 -17.94
CA SER A 83 4.31 -15.63 -18.85
C SER A 83 4.58 -14.53 -19.90
N GLU A 84 3.65 -13.59 -20.04
CA GLU A 84 3.72 -12.47 -20.99
C GLU A 84 4.00 -11.13 -20.30
N LEU A 85 4.27 -11.13 -19.00
CA LEU A 85 4.50 -9.90 -18.25
C LEU A 85 5.85 -9.25 -18.57
N ASP A 86 5.83 -7.92 -18.49
CA ASP A 86 7.01 -7.05 -18.56
C ASP A 86 8.03 -7.44 -17.48
N GLU A 87 9.33 -7.33 -17.77
CA GLU A 87 10.43 -7.66 -16.85
C GLU A 87 10.39 -6.88 -15.53
N ARG A 88 9.67 -5.75 -15.50
CA ARG A 88 9.40 -4.96 -14.28
C ARG A 88 8.38 -5.61 -13.35
N CYS A 89 7.72 -6.69 -13.77
CA CYS A 89 6.76 -7.42 -12.97
C CYS A 89 7.46 -8.53 -12.17
N ILE A 90 7.39 -8.45 -10.85
CA ILE A 90 8.02 -9.37 -9.92
C ILE A 90 6.92 -10.13 -9.17
N ALA A 91 6.95 -11.46 -9.27
CA ALA A 91 6.04 -12.31 -8.52
C ALA A 91 6.47 -12.36 -7.05
N VAL A 92 5.57 -12.00 -6.14
CA VAL A 92 5.77 -12.09 -4.69
C VAL A 92 4.66 -12.95 -4.10
N PRO A 93 4.97 -14.19 -3.66
CA PRO A 93 3.98 -15.04 -3.00
C PRO A 93 3.39 -14.38 -1.75
N ASP A 94 2.10 -14.60 -1.53
CA ASP A 94 1.32 -14.06 -0.40
C ASP A 94 1.44 -12.52 -0.27
N LEU A 95 1.59 -11.81 -1.38
CA LEU A 95 1.80 -10.36 -1.40
C LEU A 95 0.73 -9.60 -0.60
N ALA A 96 -0.53 -10.06 -0.63
CA ALA A 96 -1.61 -9.42 0.12
C ALA A 96 -1.31 -9.35 1.62
N SER A 97 -0.75 -10.43 2.18
CA SER A 97 -0.37 -10.52 3.59
C SER A 97 0.89 -9.70 3.91
N HIS A 98 1.81 -9.56 2.94
CA HIS A 98 3.09 -8.89 3.12
C HIS A 98 3.06 -7.40 2.75
N ALA A 99 2.01 -6.90 2.07
CA ALA A 99 1.93 -5.53 1.58
C ALA A 99 2.15 -4.47 2.67
N GLY A 100 1.59 -4.69 3.86
CA GLY A 100 1.78 -3.81 5.01
C GLY A 100 3.22 -3.81 5.53
N TRP A 101 3.83 -5.00 5.65
CA TRP A 101 5.22 -5.14 6.11
C TRP A 101 6.21 -4.56 5.09
N LEU A 102 6.03 -4.86 3.80
CA LEU A 102 6.83 -4.31 2.70
C LEU A 102 6.82 -2.79 2.72
N SER A 103 5.62 -2.21 2.85
CA SER A 103 5.45 -0.76 2.87
C SER A 103 6.03 -0.14 4.15
N ALA A 104 5.85 -0.77 5.31
CA ALA A 104 6.47 -0.32 6.56
C ALA A 104 7.99 -0.26 6.43
N GLN A 105 8.63 -1.33 5.94
CA GLN A 105 10.07 -1.39 5.73
C GLN A 105 10.57 -0.39 4.69
N TRP A 106 9.80 -0.16 3.62
CA TRP A 106 10.13 0.83 2.61
C TRP A 106 10.13 2.26 3.18
N PHE A 107 9.13 2.59 4.01
CA PHE A 107 8.98 3.92 4.62
C PHE A 107 9.68 4.06 5.99
N GLY A 108 10.54 3.12 6.36
CA GLY A 108 11.33 3.14 7.60
C GLY A 108 10.48 3.03 8.87
N ASN A 109 9.62 2.01 8.94
CA ASN A 109 8.76 1.60 10.06
C ASN A 109 8.12 2.78 10.79
N PRO A 110 7.18 3.51 10.15
CA PRO A 110 6.65 4.73 10.74
C PRO A 110 6.03 4.54 12.13
N SER A 111 5.32 3.44 12.36
CA SER A 111 4.73 3.14 13.66
C SER A 111 5.73 2.89 14.80
N GLU A 112 7.03 2.71 14.52
CA GLU A 112 8.06 2.58 15.56
C GLU A 112 8.53 3.95 16.09
N VAL A 113 8.31 5.03 15.33
CA VAL A 113 8.77 6.38 15.67
C VAL A 113 7.63 7.35 16.00
N ILE A 114 6.39 7.03 15.62
CA ILE A 114 5.19 7.78 16.02
C ILE A 114 4.27 6.90 16.89
N PRO A 115 3.85 7.36 18.08
CA PRO A 115 2.84 6.64 18.86
C PRO A 115 1.52 6.53 18.10
N VAL A 116 0.96 5.32 18.00
CA VAL A 116 -0.28 5.05 17.26
C VAL A 116 -1.40 4.62 18.20
N ILE A 117 -2.58 5.22 18.04
CA ILE A 117 -3.80 4.83 18.76
C ILE A 117 -4.82 4.32 17.74
N GLY A 118 -5.17 3.03 17.82
CA GLY A 118 -6.22 2.42 17.01
C GLY A 118 -7.59 2.56 17.67
N VAL A 119 -8.56 3.15 16.97
CA VAL A 119 -9.96 3.27 17.45
C VAL A 119 -10.88 2.44 16.58
N THR A 120 -11.51 1.43 17.17
CA THR A 120 -12.47 0.53 16.51
C THR A 120 -13.84 0.60 17.17
N GLY A 121 -14.87 0.06 16.50
CA GLY A 121 -16.25 0.02 16.97
C GLY A 121 -17.27 0.39 15.90
N THR A 122 -18.54 0.09 16.14
CA THR A 122 -19.62 0.39 15.17
C THR A 122 -19.80 1.89 15.00
N ASN A 123 -19.83 2.64 16.11
CA ASN A 123 -20.10 4.08 16.14
C ASN A 123 -19.00 4.84 16.90
N GLY A 124 -18.96 6.16 16.72
CA GLY A 124 -18.11 7.05 17.52
C GLY A 124 -16.63 7.11 17.15
N LYS A 125 -16.13 6.22 16.27
CA LYS A 125 -14.71 6.21 15.84
C LYS A 125 -14.22 7.60 15.42
N THR A 126 -14.94 8.26 14.51
CA THR A 126 -14.57 9.59 14.00
C THR A 126 -14.55 10.65 15.10
N SER A 127 -15.56 10.69 15.96
CA SER A 127 -15.61 11.68 17.04
C SER A 127 -14.47 11.46 18.04
N VAL A 128 -14.22 10.20 18.42
CA VAL A 128 -13.16 9.83 19.38
C VAL A 128 -11.78 10.14 18.81
N THR A 129 -11.49 9.81 17.56
CA THR A 129 -10.17 10.12 16.97
C THR A 129 -9.94 11.62 16.88
N GLN A 130 -10.97 12.41 16.58
CA GLN A 130 -10.87 13.88 16.55
C GLN A 130 -10.64 14.46 17.96
N TRP A 131 -11.38 14.01 18.97
CA TRP A 131 -11.18 14.47 20.35
C TRP A 131 -9.80 14.11 20.89
N LEU A 132 -9.32 12.90 20.62
CA LEU A 132 -7.97 12.48 21.00
C LEU A 132 -6.92 13.38 20.35
N ALA A 133 -7.00 13.62 19.04
CA ALA A 133 -6.02 14.45 18.36
C ALA A 133 -6.00 15.90 18.89
N HIS A 134 -7.16 16.49 19.18
CA HIS A 134 -7.23 17.86 19.74
C HIS A 134 -6.68 17.93 21.16
N SER A 135 -6.79 16.84 21.92
CA SER A 135 -6.37 16.80 23.34
C SER A 135 -4.89 16.47 23.52
N LEU A 136 -4.28 15.76 22.56
CA LEU A 136 -2.90 15.27 22.69
C LEU A 136 -1.85 16.29 22.27
N SER A 137 -1.98 16.88 21.07
CA SER A 137 -0.99 17.80 20.51
C SER A 137 -1.47 18.43 19.22
N GLU A 138 -1.03 19.65 18.90
CA GLU A 138 -1.20 20.24 17.56
C GLU A 138 -0.49 19.43 16.46
N LYS A 139 0.49 18.60 16.83
CA LYS A 139 1.18 17.65 15.94
C LYS A 139 0.52 16.27 15.89
N ALA A 140 -0.64 16.08 16.52
CA ALA A 140 -1.37 14.82 16.39
C ALA A 140 -2.00 14.73 14.99
N GLY A 141 -1.66 13.66 14.26
CA GLY A 141 -2.29 13.31 13.00
C GLY A 141 -3.50 12.40 13.21
N VAL A 142 -4.49 12.50 12.32
CA VAL A 142 -5.63 11.58 12.26
C VAL A 142 -5.64 10.90 10.90
N ILE A 143 -5.96 9.61 10.89
CA ILE A 143 -6.29 8.84 9.68
C ILE A 143 -7.68 8.27 9.90
N GLY A 144 -8.66 8.69 9.10
CA GLY A 144 -10.05 8.27 9.30
C GLY A 144 -11.01 8.81 8.25
N THR A 145 -12.31 8.70 8.56
CA THR A 145 -13.40 9.10 7.65
C THR A 145 -13.29 10.54 7.15
N LEU A 146 -12.81 11.48 7.97
CA LEU A 146 -12.66 12.89 7.57
C LEU A 146 -11.38 13.16 6.77
N GLY A 147 -10.50 12.18 6.63
CA GLY A 147 -9.24 12.29 5.90
C GLY A 147 -8.02 11.84 6.69
N CYS A 148 -6.86 12.15 6.13
CA CYS A 148 -5.54 11.97 6.71
C CYS A 148 -4.84 13.31 6.87
N GLY A 149 -4.19 13.54 8.01
CA GLY A 149 -3.32 14.69 8.21
C GLY A 149 -3.37 15.20 9.64
N PHE A 150 -2.68 16.32 9.89
CA PHE A 150 -2.90 17.11 11.09
C PHE A 150 -4.31 17.72 11.07
N ILE A 151 -4.92 17.94 12.23
CA ILE A 151 -6.31 18.43 12.36
C ILE A 151 -6.66 19.59 11.42
N ASN A 152 -5.76 20.59 11.30
CA ASN A 152 -6.00 21.78 10.49
C ASN A 152 -5.63 21.62 9.00
N ARG A 153 -5.15 20.44 8.58
CA ARG A 153 -4.64 20.14 7.24
C ARG A 153 -5.01 18.70 6.81
N LEU A 154 -6.25 18.29 7.06
CA LEU A 154 -6.76 17.00 6.63
C LEU A 154 -6.96 16.95 5.11
N GLN A 155 -6.50 15.86 4.50
CA GLN A 155 -6.72 15.52 3.09
C GLN A 155 -7.68 14.33 3.00
N GLY A 156 -8.71 14.43 2.17
CA GLY A 156 -9.70 13.36 2.00
C GLY A 156 -9.09 12.09 1.42
N LEU A 157 -9.32 10.95 2.07
CA LEU A 157 -8.85 9.62 1.61
C LEU A 157 -9.91 8.82 0.85
N GLY A 158 -11.19 9.18 0.96
CA GLY A 158 -12.31 8.41 0.39
C GLY A 158 -12.65 7.10 1.14
N TYR A 159 -11.86 6.72 2.15
CA TYR A 159 -12.03 5.52 2.97
C TYR A 159 -11.79 5.82 4.44
N THR A 160 -12.48 5.09 5.33
CA THR A 160 -12.27 5.21 6.80
C THR A 160 -10.94 4.60 7.23
N THR A 161 -10.52 3.51 6.59
CA THR A 161 -9.22 2.87 6.79
C THR A 161 -8.62 2.64 5.41
N PRO A 162 -7.47 3.26 5.09
CA PRO A 162 -6.79 3.05 3.81
C PRO A 162 -6.22 1.62 3.71
N ASP A 163 -5.86 1.21 2.50
CA ASP A 163 -5.12 -0.05 2.29
C ASP A 163 -3.73 -0.01 2.97
N ALA A 164 -3.10 -1.17 3.11
CA ALA A 164 -1.87 -1.30 3.90
C ALA A 164 -0.72 -0.42 3.37
N PRO A 165 -0.45 -0.34 2.04
CA PRO A 165 0.57 0.59 1.52
C PRO A 165 0.26 2.05 1.80
N ARG A 166 -0.99 2.48 1.57
CA ARG A 166 -1.40 3.85 1.81
C ARG A 166 -1.30 4.20 3.29
N LEU A 167 -1.73 3.31 4.20
CA LEU A 167 -1.62 3.54 5.65
C LEU A 167 -0.17 3.82 6.08
N GLN A 168 0.78 3.00 5.63
CA GLN A 168 2.20 3.18 5.95
C GLN A 168 2.77 4.47 5.37
N MET A 169 2.43 4.79 4.12
CA MET A 169 2.83 6.05 3.48
C MET A 169 2.29 7.28 4.23
N GLU A 170 1.02 7.25 4.62
CA GLU A 170 0.38 8.34 5.36
C GLU A 170 1.04 8.54 6.73
N MET A 171 1.24 7.46 7.48
CA MET A 171 1.96 7.50 8.75
C MET A 171 3.38 8.04 8.61
N ALA A 172 4.09 7.69 7.53
CA ALA A 172 5.41 8.22 7.25
C ALA A 172 5.39 9.73 6.95
N SER A 173 4.34 10.24 6.31
CA SER A 173 4.19 11.68 6.05
C SER A 173 3.90 12.50 7.33
N LEU A 174 3.43 11.84 8.38
CA LEU A 174 3.16 12.43 9.69
C LEU A 174 4.37 12.41 10.64
N LYS A 175 5.52 11.85 10.21
CA LYS A 175 6.80 11.99 10.93
C LYS A 175 7.22 13.46 10.89
N ALA A 176 7.13 14.14 12.03
CA ALA A 176 7.54 15.54 12.21
C ALA A 176 9.01 15.67 12.59
#